data_AF-A0A2M6VED1-F1
#
_entry.id   AF-A0A2M6VED1-F1
#
_cell.length_a   1.000
_cell.length_b   1.000
_cell.length_c   1.000
_cell.angle_alpha   90.00
_cell.angle_beta   90.00
_cell.angle_gamma   90.00
#
_symmetry.space_group_name_H-M   'P 1'
#
loop_
_entity.id
_entity.type
_entity.pdbx_description
1 polymer ?
#
loop_
_entity_poly.entity_id
_entity_poly.type
_entity_poly.pdbx_seq_one_letter_code
_entity_poly.pdbx_strand_id
1 'polypeptide(L)' 'MFAAGQALAAQHGLAMRSPPPEPTTCCGRGCNGCVWDGFLSAAEYWREDVLTSLHP' A
#
# COMPACT_ATOMS: atom_id res chain seq x y z
N MET A 1 -7.23 2.99 -4.86
CA MET A 1 -6.73 3.62 -3.61
C MET A 1 -5.31 4.13 -3.78
N PHE A 2 -4.34 3.29 -4.15
CA PHE A 2 -2.93 3.70 -4.24
C PHE A 2 -2.64 4.85 -5.21
N ALA A 3 -3.28 4.88 -6.39
CA ALA A 3 -3.10 5.98 -7.34
C ALA A 3 -3.46 7.35 -6.75
N ALA A 4 -4.50 7.42 -5.90
CA ALA A 4 -4.89 8.66 -5.25
C ALA A 4 -3.85 9.10 -4.20
N GLY A 5 -3.32 8.15 -3.41
CA GLY A 5 -2.24 8.43 -2.45
C GLY A 5 -0.94 8.85 -3.14
N GLN A 6 -0.59 8.23 -4.26
CA GLN A 6 0.59 8.60 -5.05
C GLN A 6 0.43 9.99 -5.66
N ALA A 7 -0.75 10.30 -6.22
CA ALA A 7 -1.03 11.63 -6.75
C ALA A 7 -0.96 12.69 -5.65
N LEU A 8 -1.45 12.40 -4.44
CA LEU A 8 -1.36 13.31 -3.30
C LEU A 8 0.09 13.53 -2.87
N ALA A 9 0.88 12.46 -2.69
CA ALA A 9 2.29 12.59 -2.35
C ALA A 9 3.08 13.40 -3.40
N ALA A 10 2.81 13.14 -4.69
CA ALA A 10 3.42 13.88 -5.79
C ALA A 10 3.05 15.38 -5.79
N GLN A 11 1.80 15.72 -5.46
CA GLN A 11 1.38 17.13 -5.30
C GLN A 11 2.16 17.86 -4.20
N HIS A 12 2.58 17.14 -3.18
CA HIS A 12 3.41 17.66 -2.08
C HIS A 12 4.93 17.53 -2.34
N GLY A 13 5.33 17.08 -3.53
CA GLY A 13 6.75 16.92 -3.89
C GLY A 13 7.45 15.77 -3.16
N LEU A 14 6.71 14.83 -2.60
CA LEU A 14 7.24 13.70 -1.84
C LEU A 14 7.54 12.51 -2.77
N ALA A 15 8.78 12.01 -2.71
CA ALA A 15 9.19 10.82 -3.44
C ALA A 15 8.80 9.55 -2.65
N MET A 16 7.66 8.95 -2.99
CA MET A 16 7.17 7.72 -2.35
C MET A 16 7.65 6.46 -3.06
N ARG A 17 7.87 5.39 -2.29
CA ARG A 17 8.07 4.04 -2.84
C ARG A 17 6.83 3.59 -3.65
N SER A 18 7.04 2.72 -4.62
CA SER A 18 5.93 2.13 -5.38
C SER A 18 5.00 1.33 -4.45
N PRO A 19 3.67 1.38 -4.67
CA PRO A 19 2.71 0.60 -3.89
C PRO A 19 2.90 -0.91 -4.14
N PRO A 20 2.50 -1.76 -3.19
CA PRO A 20 2.55 -3.20 -3.39
C PRO A 20 1.65 -3.63 -4.57
N PRO A 21 2.10 -4.58 -5.42
CA PRO A 21 1.26 -5.10 -6.51
C PRO A 21 0.12 -5.95 -5.95
N GLU A 22 -1.05 -5.85 -6.57
CA GLU A 22 -2.22 -6.63 -6.17
C GLU A 22 -2.02 -8.13 -6.52
N PRO A 23 -2.25 -9.05 -5.57
CA PRO A 23 -2.16 -10.48 -5.85
C PRO A 23 -3.20 -10.91 -6.88
N THR A 24 -2.80 -11.76 -7.84
CA THR A 24 -3.72 -12.30 -8.87
C THR A 24 -4.30 -13.67 -8.51
N THR A 25 -3.79 -14.31 -7.46
CA THR A 25 -4.17 -15.66 -7.06
C THR A 25 -4.46 -15.73 -5.57
N CYS A 26 -5.54 -16.38 -5.18
CA CYS A 26 -5.76 -16.75 -3.78
C CYS A 26 -4.99 -18.03 -3.45
N CYS A 27 -4.35 -18.07 -2.28
CA CYS A 27 -3.55 -19.22 -1.83
C CYS A 27 -4.40 -20.48 -1.52
N GLY A 28 -5.74 -20.35 -1.45
CA GLY A 28 -6.69 -21.46 -1.28
C GLY A 28 -6.67 -22.17 0.07
N ARG A 29 -5.86 -21.69 1.03
CA ARG A 29 -5.63 -22.33 2.34
C ARG A 29 -6.28 -21.58 3.51
N GLY A 30 -7.16 -20.61 3.21
CA GLY A 30 -7.70 -19.65 4.18
C GLY A 30 -7.01 -18.29 4.10
N CYS A 31 -7.54 -17.31 4.83
CA CYS A 31 -7.05 -15.93 4.77
C CYS A 31 -5.81 -15.68 5.64
N ASN A 32 -5.71 -16.35 6.79
CA ASN A 32 -4.60 -16.16 7.73
C ASN A 32 -3.27 -16.60 7.09
N GLY A 33 -2.33 -15.66 6.94
CA GLY A 33 -1.05 -15.91 6.26
C GLY A 33 -1.16 -16.14 4.76
N CYS A 34 -2.28 -15.75 4.14
CA CYS A 34 -2.41 -15.78 2.69
C CYS A 34 -1.63 -14.64 2.03
N VAL A 35 -1.42 -14.73 0.72
CA VAL A 35 -0.84 -13.63 -0.07
C VAL A 35 -1.65 -12.33 0.07
N TRP A 36 -2.97 -12.44 0.27
CA TRP A 36 -3.86 -11.32 0.51
C TRP A 36 -3.65 -10.65 1.87
N ASP A 37 -3.33 -11.42 2.91
CA ASP A 37 -3.02 -10.93 4.26
C ASP A 37 -1.73 -10.10 4.22
N GLY A 38 -0.68 -10.66 3.62
CA GLY A 38 0.58 -9.93 3.40
C GLY A 38 0.42 -8.69 2.51
N PHE A 39 -0.42 -8.77 1.47
CA PHE A 39 -0.73 -7.61 0.63
C PHE A 39 -1.46 -6.52 1.41
N LEU A 40 -2.48 -6.87 2.20
CA LEU A 40 -3.22 -5.91 3.04
C LEU A 40 -2.29 -5.23 4.04
N SER A 41 -1.44 -5.98 4.74
CA SER A 41 -0.46 -5.38 5.66
C SER A 41 0.53 -4.48 4.94
N ALA A 42 1.03 -4.88 3.76
CA ALA A 42 1.93 -4.03 2.96
C ALA A 42 1.24 -2.76 2.44
N ALA A 43 -0.06 -2.86 2.09
CA ALA A 43 -0.90 -1.77 1.62
C ALA A 43 -1.16 -0.74 2.73
N GLU A 44 -1.48 -1.22 3.93
CA GLU A 44 -1.68 -0.39 5.12
C GLU A 44 -0.41 0.36 5.46
N TYR A 45 0.72 -0.35 5.56
CA TYR A 45 2.01 0.28 5.85
C TYR A 45 2.40 1.33 4.79
N TRP A 46 2.12 1.07 3.51
CA TRP A 46 2.35 2.06 2.44
C TRP A 46 1.49 3.31 2.63
N ARG A 47 0.22 3.14 2.97
CA ARG A 47 -0.70 4.27 3.18
C ARG A 47 -0.28 5.11 4.38
N GLU A 48 0.15 4.48 5.47
CA GLU A 48 0.65 5.15 6.66
C GLU A 48 1.89 5.99 6.35
N ASP A 49 2.84 5.43 5.62
CA ASP A 49 4.06 6.12 5.18
C ASP A 49 3.75 7.41 4.38
N VAL A 50 2.75 7.35 3.48
CA VAL A 50 2.26 8.55 2.75
C VAL A 50 1.71 9.59 3.72
N LEU A 51 0.84 9.18 4.65
CA LEU A 51 0.18 10.11 5.57
C LEU A 51 1.17 10.74 6.56
N THR A 52 2.12 9.95 7.07
CA THR A 52 3.20 10.45 7.93
C THR A 52 4.06 11.45 7.18
N SER A 53 4.38 11.20 5.91
CA SER A 53 5.18 12.14 5.10
C SER A 53 4.46 13.46 4.79
N LEU A 54 3.12 13.46 4.81
CA LEU A 54 2.29 14.66 4.58
C LEU A 54 2.07 15.53 5.83
N HIS A 55 2.26 14.95 7.01
CA HIS A 55 2.13 15.63 8.31
C HIS A 55 3.50 15.73 8.99
N PRO A 56 4.34 16.72 8.63
CA PRO A 56 5.65 16.92 9.24
C PRO A 56 5.58 17.42 10.69
#